data_AF-P22468-F1
#
_entry.id   AF-P22468-F1
#
_cell.length_a   1.000
_cell.length_b   1.000
_cell.length_c   1.000
_cell.angle_alpha   90.00
_cell.angle_beta   90.00
_cell.angle_gamma   90.00
#
_symmetry.space_group_name_H-M   'P 1'
#
loop_
_entity.id
_entity.type
_entity.pdbx_description
1 polymer ?
#
loop_
_entity_poly.entity_id
_entity_poly.type
_entity_poly.pdbx_seq_one_letter_code
_entity_poly.pdbx_strand_id
1 'polypeptide(L)'
;MADIPATSEGSANTSEAVVEYQQPTPEFLQRKIYFLVDQLRTYHSELPENLQTRISYDLLTELANCVLNDGIFVIVKALMELQHETERHLIKIRMQAENEYEIEVAEWRSKIKDPEELRHILGLMKIKHTKKLHESDTKIIEILDQKVNDQQSTLQKAGVPGFYVTENPKEIKIQMFLLDFILRLSRLKYEPGK
;
A
#
# COMPACT_ATOMS: atom_id res chain seq x y z
N MET A 1 -88.09 -9.72 5.84
CA MET A 1 -87.43 -8.77 6.77
C MET A 1 -86.09 -8.42 6.13
N ALA A 2 -85.92 -7.13 5.87
CA ALA A 2 -84.84 -6.35 5.24
C ALA A 2 -83.51 -7.00 4.78
N ASP A 3 -83.18 -6.71 3.51
CA ASP A 3 -81.86 -6.63 2.88
C ASP A 3 -80.92 -5.63 3.56
N ILE A 4 -79.63 -5.96 3.66
CA ILE A 4 -78.50 -5.00 3.61
C ILE A 4 -77.32 -5.68 2.90
N PRO A 5 -76.87 -5.21 1.72
CA PRO A 5 -75.60 -5.61 1.14
C PRO A 5 -74.50 -4.59 1.52
N ALA A 6 -73.36 -5.10 1.99
CA ALA A 6 -72.19 -4.31 2.35
C ALA A 6 -71.44 -3.83 1.10
N THR A 7 -71.24 -2.52 1.03
CA THR A 7 -70.51 -1.76 0.03
C THR A 7 -69.00 -1.95 0.10
N SER A 8 -68.40 -2.05 -1.08
CA SER A 8 -66.96 -2.01 -1.36
C SER A 8 -66.35 -0.65 -0.98
N GLU A 9 -65.31 -0.67 -0.14
CA GLU A 9 -64.33 0.42 -0.03
C GLU A 9 -62.99 -0.05 -0.62
N GLY A 10 -62.64 0.51 -1.77
CA GLY A 10 -61.27 0.56 -2.23
C GLY A 10 -60.68 1.93 -1.86
N SER A 11 -59.47 1.95 -1.31
CA SER A 11 -58.55 3.08 -1.51
C SER A 11 -57.15 2.78 -1.02
N ALA A 12 -56.22 2.91 -1.96
CA ALA A 12 -54.87 3.44 -1.82
C ALA A 12 -53.96 2.87 -0.71
N ASN A 13 -53.06 1.97 -1.10
CA ASN A 13 -51.75 1.89 -0.48
C ASN A 13 -50.69 2.38 -1.47
N THR A 14 -50.06 3.47 -1.07
CA THR A 14 -49.06 4.27 -1.74
C THR A 14 -47.69 3.84 -1.21
N SER A 15 -46.72 3.69 -2.12
CA SER A 15 -45.28 3.86 -1.89
C SER A 15 -44.56 2.90 -0.93
N GLU A 16 -43.83 1.95 -1.52
CA GLU A 16 -42.45 1.64 -1.08
C GLU A 16 -41.71 1.06 -2.30
N ALA A 17 -41.00 1.94 -3.03
CA ALA A 17 -40.07 1.52 -4.07
C ALA A 17 -38.86 0.88 -3.37
N VAL A 18 -38.90 -0.45 -3.28
CA VAL A 18 -37.76 -1.28 -2.88
C VAL A 18 -36.67 -1.06 -3.93
N VAL A 19 -35.60 -0.36 -3.54
CA VAL A 19 -34.38 -0.27 -4.35
C VAL A 19 -33.73 -1.65 -4.31
N GLU A 20 -34.09 -2.48 -5.27
CA GLU A 20 -33.48 -3.77 -5.51
C GLU A 20 -32.02 -3.52 -5.93
N TYR A 21 -31.07 -3.86 -5.05
CA TYR A 21 -29.65 -3.88 -5.40
C TYR A 21 -29.42 -4.98 -6.42
N GLN A 22 -29.71 -4.71 -7.70
CA GLN A 22 -29.38 -5.60 -8.80
C GLN A 22 -27.87 -5.82 -8.80
N GLN A 23 -27.47 -7.07 -8.57
CA GLN A 23 -26.08 -7.48 -8.75
C GLN A 23 -25.63 -7.09 -10.17
N PRO A 24 -24.37 -6.64 -10.34
CA PRO A 24 -23.88 -6.23 -11.65
C PRO A 24 -24.02 -7.38 -12.64
N THR A 25 -24.54 -7.10 -13.84
CA THR A 25 -24.70 -8.16 -14.85
C THR A 25 -23.33 -8.70 -15.29
N PRO A 26 -23.24 -9.97 -15.71
CA PRO A 26 -22.00 -10.54 -16.24
C PRO A 26 -21.38 -9.69 -17.37
N GLU A 27 -22.21 -9.08 -18.23
CA GLU A 27 -21.74 -8.21 -19.30
C GLU A 27 -21.12 -6.92 -18.76
N PHE A 28 -21.68 -6.34 -17.69
CA PHE A 28 -21.11 -5.17 -17.03
C PHE A 28 -19.73 -5.49 -16.44
N LEU A 29 -19.61 -6.61 -15.73
CA LEU A 29 -18.33 -7.06 -15.17
C LEU A 29 -17.30 -7.30 -16.27
N GLN A 30 -17.70 -7.96 -17.37
CA GLN A 30 -16.81 -8.22 -18.49
C GLN A 30 -16.30 -6.93 -19.15
N ARG A 31 -17.17 -5.93 -19.35
CA ARG A 31 -16.76 -4.61 -19.88
C ARG A 31 -15.82 -3.89 -18.91
N LYS A 32 -16.08 -3.98 -17.61
CA LYS A 32 -15.19 -3.44 -16.57
C LYS A 32 -13.82 -4.12 -16.59
N ILE A 33 -13.75 -5.45 -16.74
CA ILE A 33 -12.48 -6.19 -16.88
C ILE A 33 -11.71 -5.71 -18.11
N TYR A 34 -12.36 -5.60 -19.27
CA TYR A 34 -11.69 -5.11 -20.48
C TYR A 34 -11.14 -3.71 -20.31
N PHE A 35 -11.91 -2.81 -19.69
CA PHE A 35 -11.43 -1.47 -19.34
C PHE A 35 -10.20 -1.52 -18.43
N LEU A 36 -10.24 -2.31 -17.35
CA LEU A 36 -9.12 -2.43 -16.41
C LEU A 36 -7.87 -3.03 -17.06
N VAL A 37 -8.02 -4.06 -17.89
CA VAL A 37 -6.91 -4.67 -18.64
C VAL A 37 -6.28 -3.68 -19.60
N ASP A 38 -7.08 -2.87 -20.30
CA ASP A 38 -6.56 -1.84 -21.19
C ASP A 38 -5.71 -0.81 -20.43
N GLN A 39 -6.19 -0.33 -19.28
CA GLN A 39 -5.44 0.57 -18.41
C GLN A 39 -4.14 -0.07 -17.89
N LEU A 40 -4.19 -1.34 -17.49
CA LEU A 40 -2.99 -2.09 -17.08
C LEU A 40 -1.97 -2.23 -18.20
N ARG A 41 -2.41 -2.41 -19.46
CA ARG A 41 -1.51 -2.44 -20.63
C ARG A 41 -0.87 -1.09 -20.86
N THR A 42 -1.60 0.01 -20.68
CA THR A 42 -1.01 1.35 -20.72
C THR A 42 0.08 1.49 -19.66
N TYR A 43 -0.19 1.14 -18.40
CA TYR A 43 0.80 1.24 -17.33
C TYR A 43 2.01 0.31 -17.55
N HIS A 44 1.78 -0.88 -18.10
CA HIS A 44 2.85 -1.81 -18.48
C HIS A 44 3.76 -1.21 -19.56
N SER A 45 3.20 -0.53 -20.57
CA SER A 45 3.98 0.11 -21.64
C SER A 45 4.86 1.28 -21.16
N GLU A 46 4.54 1.88 -20.01
CA GLU A 46 5.34 2.95 -19.37
C GLU A 46 6.58 2.40 -18.65
N LEU A 47 6.65 1.09 -18.40
CA LEU A 47 7.78 0.48 -17.69
C LEU A 47 9.03 0.37 -18.58
N PRO A 48 10.24 0.33 -17.99
CA PRO A 48 11.45 -0.06 -18.71
C PRO A 48 11.31 -1.44 -19.39
N GLU A 49 11.81 -1.60 -20.62
CA GLU A 49 11.67 -2.82 -21.43
C GLU A 49 12.13 -4.11 -20.70
N ASN A 50 13.21 -4.00 -19.92
CA ASN A 50 13.75 -5.13 -19.16
C ASN A 50 12.80 -5.64 -18.05
N LEU A 51 11.80 -4.85 -17.67
CA LEU A 51 10.76 -5.21 -16.71
C LEU A 51 9.47 -5.63 -17.42
N GLN A 52 9.15 -5.03 -18.58
CA GLN A 52 7.98 -5.39 -19.38
C GLN A 52 7.97 -6.89 -19.71
N THR A 53 9.11 -7.44 -20.11
CA THR A 53 9.28 -8.87 -20.46
C THR A 53 9.03 -9.83 -19.29
N ARG A 54 8.98 -9.33 -18.05
CA ARG A 54 8.77 -10.14 -16.85
C ARG A 54 7.32 -10.19 -16.39
N ILE A 55 6.44 -9.36 -16.97
CA ILE A 55 5.02 -9.29 -16.64
C ILE A 55 4.24 -9.79 -17.84
N SER A 56 3.58 -10.93 -17.71
CA SER A 56 2.76 -11.50 -18.78
C SER A 56 1.40 -10.80 -18.90
N TYR A 57 0.80 -10.83 -20.08
CA TYR A 57 -0.57 -10.34 -20.28
C TYR A 57 -1.61 -11.16 -19.52
N ASP A 58 -1.35 -12.45 -19.28
CA ASP A 58 -2.19 -13.29 -18.44
C ASP A 58 -2.21 -12.78 -17.00
N LEU A 59 -1.05 -12.42 -16.44
CA LEU A 59 -0.95 -11.83 -15.11
C LEU A 59 -1.71 -10.50 -15.00
N LEU A 60 -1.66 -9.65 -16.03
CA LEU A 60 -2.47 -8.41 -16.06
C LEU A 60 -3.97 -8.71 -16.08
N THR A 61 -4.39 -9.77 -16.76
CA THR A 61 -5.79 -10.20 -16.82
C THR A 61 -6.25 -10.75 -15.47
N GLU A 62 -5.43 -11.59 -14.83
CA GLU A 62 -5.69 -12.07 -13.47
C GLU A 62 -5.78 -10.91 -12.47
N LEU A 63 -4.87 -9.94 -12.57
CA LEU A 63 -4.86 -8.75 -11.72
C LEU A 63 -6.13 -7.90 -11.91
N ALA A 64 -6.58 -7.69 -13.16
CA ALA A 64 -7.82 -6.99 -13.46
C ALA A 64 -9.04 -7.68 -12.84
N ASN A 65 -9.08 -9.01 -12.86
CA ASN A 65 -10.14 -9.79 -12.20
C ASN A 65 -10.06 -9.65 -10.67
N CYS A 66 -8.86 -9.71 -10.10
CA CYS A 66 -8.63 -9.58 -8.66
C CYS A 66 -9.16 -8.25 -8.11
N VAL A 67 -8.87 -7.14 -8.80
CA VAL A 67 -9.29 -5.80 -8.36
C VAL A 67 -10.76 -5.48 -8.63
N LEU A 68 -11.54 -6.39 -9.24
CA LEU A 68 -13.00 -6.25 -9.27
C LEU A 68 -13.59 -6.32 -7.86
N ASN A 69 -12.94 -7.03 -6.95
CA ASN A 69 -13.26 -7.03 -5.54
C ASN A 69 -12.65 -5.79 -4.87
N ASP A 70 -13.49 -4.82 -4.53
CA ASP A 70 -13.06 -3.56 -3.89
C ASP A 70 -12.31 -3.78 -2.56
N GLY A 71 -12.45 -4.96 -1.93
CA GLY A 71 -11.68 -5.35 -0.75
C GLY A 71 -10.16 -5.36 -0.97
N ILE A 72 -9.70 -5.63 -2.20
CA ILE A 72 -8.26 -5.60 -2.53
C ILE A 72 -7.71 -4.18 -2.41
N PHE A 73 -8.46 -3.17 -2.86
CA PHE A 73 -8.05 -1.77 -2.71
C PHE A 73 -7.97 -1.36 -1.24
N VAL A 74 -8.89 -1.86 -0.41
CA VAL A 74 -8.87 -1.61 1.06
C VAL A 74 -7.61 -2.20 1.69
N ILE A 75 -7.27 -3.45 1.36
CA ILE A 75 -6.06 -4.12 1.86
C ILE A 75 -4.81 -3.36 1.45
N VAL A 76 -4.68 -3.04 0.15
CA VAL A 76 -3.51 -2.33 -0.38
C VAL A 76 -3.36 -0.95 0.26
N LYS A 77 -4.46 -0.20 0.45
CA LYS A 77 -4.44 1.09 1.12
C LYS A 77 -4.01 0.97 2.58
N ALA A 78 -4.53 -0.02 3.31
CA ALA A 78 -4.14 -0.28 4.70
C ALA A 78 -2.65 -0.63 4.83
N LEU A 79 -2.11 -1.45 3.92
CA LEU A 79 -0.69 -1.79 3.90
C LEU A 79 0.19 -0.56 3.61
N MET A 80 -0.25 0.33 2.71
CA MET A 80 0.46 1.58 2.40
C MET A 80 0.46 2.55 3.60
N GLU A 81 -0.68 2.70 4.29
CA GLU A 81 -0.76 3.51 5.51
C GLU A 81 0.14 2.96 6.62
N LEU A 82 0.15 1.63 6.81
CA LEU A 82 1.03 0.95 7.76
C LEU A 82 2.52 1.14 7.41
N GLN A 83 2.87 1.07 6.13
CA GLN A 83 4.23 1.33 5.65
C GLN A 83 4.65 2.75 6.00
N HIS A 84 3.85 3.75 5.66
CA HIS A 84 4.17 5.14 5.93
C HIS A 84 4.33 5.44 7.42
N GLU A 85 3.52 4.85 8.29
CA GLU A 85 3.71 5.00 9.74
C GLU A 85 5.01 4.34 10.20
N THR A 86 5.33 3.17 9.67
CA THR A 86 6.59 2.48 9.99
C THR A 86 7.80 3.29 9.53
N GLU A 87 7.79 3.81 8.29
CA GLU A 87 8.86 4.68 7.76
C GLU A 87 9.04 5.94 8.60
N ARG A 88 7.94 6.61 8.99
CA ARG A 88 7.99 7.77 9.91
C ARG A 88 8.64 7.40 11.24
N HIS A 89 8.31 6.24 11.81
CA HIS A 89 8.90 5.78 13.05
C HIS A 89 10.40 5.47 12.91
N LEU A 90 10.80 4.78 11.84
CA LEU A 90 12.20 4.44 11.58
C LEU A 90 13.07 5.69 11.33
N ILE A 91 12.55 6.69 10.61
CA ILE A 91 13.22 7.98 10.43
C ILE A 91 13.43 8.67 11.78
N LYS A 92 12.42 8.64 12.67
CA LYS A 92 12.56 9.20 14.03
C LYS A 92 13.63 8.49 14.85
N ILE A 93 13.72 7.16 14.76
CA ILE A 93 14.78 6.38 15.43
C ILE A 93 16.16 6.83 14.94
N ARG A 94 16.34 6.95 13.62
CA ARG A 94 17.61 7.42 13.05
C ARG A 94 17.95 8.85 13.50
N MET A 95 16.97 9.76 13.46
CA MET A 95 17.13 11.13 13.94
C MET A 95 17.50 11.20 15.42
N GLN A 96 16.94 10.32 16.26
CA GLN A 96 17.31 10.24 17.68
C GLN A 96 18.79 9.86 17.84
N ALA A 97 19.26 8.85 17.11
CA ALA A 97 20.67 8.44 17.14
C ALA A 97 21.61 9.57 16.67
N GLU A 98 21.23 10.33 15.64
CA GLU A 98 22.00 11.50 15.19
C GLU A 98 21.99 12.64 16.21
N ASN A 99 20.84 12.94 16.82
CA ASN A 99 20.69 14.02 17.79
C ASN A 99 21.44 13.75 19.11
N GLU A 100 21.53 12.49 19.55
CA GLU A 100 22.33 12.09 20.70
C GLU A 100 23.82 12.47 20.53
N TYR A 101 24.38 12.30 19.32
CA TYR A 101 25.74 12.73 19.01
C TYR A 101 25.90 14.24 19.16
N GLU A 102 24.99 15.03 18.59
CA GLU A 102 25.07 16.50 18.65
C GLU A 102 24.93 17.03 20.09
N ILE A 103 24.04 16.45 20.88
CA ILE A 103 23.89 16.79 22.31
C ILE A 103 25.18 16.47 23.07
N GLU A 104 25.71 15.26 22.91
CA GLU A 104 26.95 14.85 23.58
C GLU A 104 28.14 15.75 23.16
N VAL A 105 28.26 16.09 21.88
CA VAL A 105 29.30 17.01 21.37
C VAL A 105 29.18 18.40 21.99
N ALA A 106 27.96 18.95 22.07
CA ALA A 106 27.72 20.26 22.69
C ALA A 106 28.09 20.24 24.19
N GLU A 107 27.76 19.15 24.89
CA GLU A 107 28.11 18.96 26.30
C GLU A 107 29.63 18.94 26.51
N TRP A 108 30.38 18.17 25.73
CA TRP A 108 31.84 18.10 25.87
C TRP A 108 32.54 19.42 25.51
N ARG A 109 32.04 20.14 24.51
CA ARG A 109 32.53 21.49 24.16
C ARG A 109 32.34 22.48 25.31
N SER A 110 31.30 22.31 26.13
CA SER A 110 31.07 23.17 27.30
C SER A 110 31.96 22.84 28.50
N LYS A 111 32.40 21.57 28.61
CA LYS A 111 33.17 21.06 29.76
C LYS A 111 34.68 21.21 29.58
N ILE A 112 35.20 20.98 28.37
CA ILE A 112 36.64 20.94 28.12
C ILE A 112 37.10 22.26 27.50
N LYS A 113 38.03 22.94 28.18
CA LYS A 113 38.63 24.20 27.69
C LYS A 113 39.91 23.95 26.90
N ASP A 114 40.62 22.86 27.19
CA ASP A 114 41.85 22.52 26.49
C ASP A 114 41.56 22.03 25.06
N PRO A 115 42.11 22.68 24.01
CA PRO A 115 41.81 22.32 22.63
C PRO A 115 42.30 20.91 22.23
N GLU A 116 43.40 20.42 22.80
CA GLU A 116 43.98 19.13 22.44
C GLU A 116 43.16 17.98 23.05
N GLU A 117 42.81 18.10 24.33
CA GLU A 117 41.93 17.19 25.04
C GLU A 117 40.54 17.14 24.39
N LEU A 118 39.97 18.30 24.03
CA LEU A 118 38.68 18.38 23.36
C LEU A 118 38.72 17.67 22.00
N ARG A 119 39.78 17.90 21.20
CA ARG A 119 39.94 17.23 19.89
C ARG A 119 40.01 15.70 20.05
N HIS A 120 40.76 15.21 21.04
CA HIS A 120 40.89 13.79 21.28
C HIS A 120 39.54 13.17 21.69
N ILE A 121 38.83 13.79 22.63
CA ILE A 121 37.53 13.30 23.12
C ILE A 121 36.47 13.33 22.01
N LEU A 122 36.39 14.39 21.22
CA LEU A 122 35.49 14.46 20.07
C LEU A 122 35.84 13.40 19.01
N GLY A 123 37.11 13.08 18.81
CA GLY A 123 37.55 11.99 17.93
C GLY A 123 37.05 10.61 18.39
N LEU A 124 37.23 10.28 19.67
CA LEU A 124 36.72 9.04 20.25
C LEU A 124 35.19 8.97 20.21
N MET A 125 34.53 10.09 20.50
CA MET A 125 33.08 10.21 20.44
C MET A 125 32.53 9.96 19.05
N LYS A 126 33.16 10.56 18.02
CA LYS A 126 32.78 10.35 16.63
C LYS A 126 32.86 8.88 16.24
N ILE A 127 33.90 8.16 16.66
CA ILE A 127 34.03 6.72 16.41
C ILE A 127 32.89 5.94 17.09
N LYS A 128 32.64 6.22 18.38
CA LYS A 128 31.55 5.59 19.16
C LYS A 128 30.18 5.79 18.49
N HIS A 129 29.84 7.03 18.13
CA HIS A 129 28.54 7.35 17.52
C HIS A 129 28.41 6.85 16.10
N THR A 130 29.50 6.84 15.32
CA THR A 130 29.49 6.23 13.97
C THR A 130 29.16 4.74 14.07
N LYS A 131 29.73 4.03 15.04
CA LYS A 131 29.41 2.62 15.29
C LYS A 131 27.94 2.44 15.72
N LYS A 132 27.47 3.27 16.66
CA LYS A 132 26.06 3.22 17.12
C LYS A 132 25.07 3.51 16.00
N LEU A 133 25.36 4.50 15.15
CA LEU A 133 24.53 4.84 13.99
C LEU A 133 24.48 3.67 13.01
N HIS A 134 25.61 3.02 12.74
CA HIS A 134 25.64 1.82 11.91
C HIS A 134 24.80 0.68 12.49
N GLU A 135 24.93 0.39 13.80
CA GLU A 135 24.10 -0.61 14.49
C GLU A 135 22.60 -0.27 14.43
N SER A 136 22.25 1.01 14.51
CA SER A 136 20.87 1.48 14.35
C SER A 136 20.37 1.30 12.93
N ASP A 137 21.18 1.69 11.93
CA ASP A 137 20.83 1.58 10.51
C ASP A 137 20.67 0.10 10.09
N THR A 138 21.49 -0.81 10.60
CA THR A 138 21.31 -2.27 10.39
C THR A 138 19.95 -2.74 10.90
N LYS A 139 19.56 -2.36 12.13
CA LYS A 139 18.24 -2.71 12.69
C LYS A 139 17.09 -2.11 11.89
N ILE A 140 17.26 -0.88 11.37
CA ILE A 140 16.26 -0.24 10.52
C ILE A 140 16.05 -1.07 9.25
N ILE A 141 17.12 -1.52 8.60
CA ILE A 141 17.06 -2.37 7.41
C ILE A 141 16.37 -3.71 7.73
N GLU A 142 16.72 -4.37 8.83
CA GLU A 142 16.08 -5.62 9.25
C GLU A 142 14.57 -5.46 9.45
N ILE A 143 14.13 -4.34 10.03
CA ILE A 143 12.70 -4.05 10.19
C ILE A 143 12.03 -3.81 8.83
N LEU A 144 12.68 -3.11 7.92
CA LEU A 144 12.16 -2.87 6.57
C LEU A 144 12.01 -4.19 5.80
N ASP A 145 13.00 -5.05 5.83
CA ASP A 145 12.96 -6.36 5.17
C ASP A 145 11.84 -7.24 5.74
N GLN A 146 11.67 -7.25 7.07
CA GLN A 146 10.55 -7.95 7.71
C GLN A 146 9.20 -7.37 7.26
N LYS A 147 9.07 -6.05 7.10
CA LYS A 147 7.83 -5.43 6.61
C LYS A 147 7.53 -5.80 5.17
N VAL A 148 8.53 -5.86 4.30
CA VAL A 148 8.36 -6.33 2.92
C VAL A 148 7.83 -7.77 2.92
N ASN A 149 8.41 -8.64 3.76
CA ASN A 149 7.96 -10.03 3.91
C ASN A 149 6.49 -10.13 4.38
N ASP A 150 6.12 -9.38 5.43
CA ASP A 150 4.77 -9.34 5.98
C ASP A 150 3.74 -8.87 4.93
N GLN A 151 4.09 -7.84 4.15
CA GLN A 151 3.26 -7.30 3.07
C GLN A 151 3.08 -8.32 1.93
N GLN A 152 4.17 -8.95 1.49
CA GLN A 152 4.13 -10.02 0.48
C GLN A 152 3.22 -11.16 0.94
N SER A 153 3.39 -11.62 2.19
CA SER A 153 2.57 -12.70 2.78
C SER A 153 1.10 -12.31 2.83
N THR A 154 0.79 -11.07 3.20
CA THR A 154 -0.58 -10.57 3.28
C THR A 154 -1.24 -10.51 1.91
N LEU A 155 -0.55 -9.97 0.91
CA LEU A 155 -1.06 -9.88 -0.47
C LEU A 155 -1.21 -11.27 -1.11
N GLN A 156 -0.27 -12.18 -0.85
CA GLN A 156 -0.37 -13.57 -1.31
C GLN A 156 -1.59 -14.27 -0.68
N LYS A 157 -1.81 -14.12 0.63
CA LYS A 157 -2.98 -14.69 1.34
C LYS A 157 -4.30 -14.06 0.89
N ALA A 158 -4.30 -12.79 0.50
CA ALA A 158 -5.45 -12.12 -0.09
C ALA A 158 -5.73 -12.57 -1.54
N GLY A 159 -4.86 -13.42 -2.12
CA GLY A 159 -5.03 -13.96 -3.46
C GLY A 159 -4.63 -12.98 -4.57
N VAL A 160 -3.82 -11.96 -4.27
CA VAL A 160 -3.40 -10.97 -5.26
C VAL A 160 -2.38 -11.61 -6.22
N PRO A 161 -2.67 -11.68 -7.53
CA PRO A 161 -1.77 -12.29 -8.51
C PRO A 161 -0.41 -11.62 -8.56
N GLY A 162 0.64 -12.42 -8.74
CA GLY A 162 2.04 -11.95 -8.82
C GLY A 162 2.73 -11.71 -7.46
N PHE A 163 2.00 -11.80 -6.34
CA PHE A 163 2.58 -11.67 -5.00
C PHE A 163 2.88 -13.03 -4.37
N TYR A 164 4.12 -13.18 -3.92
CA TYR A 164 4.64 -14.29 -3.15
C TYR A 164 5.83 -13.81 -2.33
N VAL A 165 6.14 -14.51 -1.25
CA VAL A 165 7.31 -14.17 -0.42
C VAL A 165 8.60 -14.47 -1.18
N THR A 166 9.44 -13.45 -1.34
CA THR A 166 10.73 -13.56 -2.06
C THR A 166 11.72 -12.50 -1.57
N GLU A 167 12.99 -12.88 -1.52
CA GLU A 167 14.13 -12.00 -1.20
C GLU A 167 14.85 -11.51 -2.48
N ASN A 168 14.42 -11.95 -3.66
CA ASN A 168 15.06 -11.58 -4.92
C ASN A 168 14.75 -10.10 -5.27
N PRO A 169 15.75 -9.20 -5.32
CA PRO A 169 15.51 -7.78 -5.56
C PRO A 169 14.80 -7.48 -6.88
N LYS A 170 14.98 -8.33 -7.90
CA LYS A 170 14.31 -8.16 -9.20
C LYS A 170 12.82 -8.47 -9.10
N GLU A 171 12.44 -9.48 -8.33
CA GLU A 171 11.04 -9.87 -8.13
C GLU A 171 10.32 -8.88 -7.21
N ILE A 172 10.97 -8.46 -6.13
CA ILE A 172 10.45 -7.39 -5.25
C ILE A 172 10.16 -6.14 -6.08
N LYS A 173 11.10 -5.75 -6.96
CA LYS A 173 10.89 -4.59 -7.85
C LYS A 173 9.69 -4.76 -8.78
N ILE A 174 9.44 -5.96 -9.31
CA ILE A 174 8.25 -6.25 -10.12
C ILE A 174 6.98 -6.12 -9.27
N GLN A 175 6.96 -6.69 -8.06
CA GLN A 175 5.84 -6.60 -7.13
C GLN A 175 5.52 -5.15 -6.75
N MET A 176 6.53 -4.28 -6.60
CA MET A 176 6.33 -2.85 -6.38
C MET A 176 5.58 -2.18 -7.55
N PHE A 177 5.88 -2.53 -8.80
CA PHE A 177 5.16 -2.00 -9.95
C PHE A 177 3.72 -2.54 -10.03
N LEU A 178 3.50 -3.82 -9.71
CA LEU A 178 2.15 -4.37 -9.63
C LEU A 178 1.32 -3.65 -8.54
N LEU A 179 1.93 -3.32 -7.41
CA LEU A 179 1.30 -2.55 -6.34
C LEU A 179 0.94 -1.12 -6.80
N ASP A 180 1.85 -0.45 -7.51
CA ASP A 180 1.59 0.86 -8.14
C ASP A 180 0.42 0.77 -9.13
N PHE A 181 0.35 -0.28 -9.95
CA PHE A 181 -0.76 -0.49 -10.87
C PHE A 181 -2.10 -0.60 -10.13
N ILE A 182 -2.17 -1.40 -9.06
CA ILE A 182 -3.39 -1.51 -8.24
C ILE A 182 -3.79 -0.15 -7.66
N LEU A 183 -2.83 0.61 -7.12
CA LEU A 183 -3.07 1.95 -6.57
C LEU A 183 -3.52 2.98 -7.62
N ARG A 184 -3.03 2.89 -8.85
CA ARG A 184 -3.49 3.73 -9.96
C ARG A 184 -4.91 3.37 -10.38
N LEU A 185 -5.20 2.07 -10.54
CA LEU A 185 -6.54 1.59 -10.86
C LEU A 185 -7.57 1.99 -9.81
N SER A 186 -7.19 2.03 -8.52
CA SER A 186 -8.10 2.43 -7.44
C SER A 186 -8.59 3.89 -7.54
N ARG A 187 -7.91 4.71 -8.34
CA ARG A 187 -8.27 6.13 -8.59
C ARG A 187 -9.18 6.29 -9.81
N LEU A 188 -9.27 5.26 -10.65
CA LEU A 188 -10.10 5.29 -11.83
C LEU A 188 -11.56 5.05 -11.46
N LYS A 189 -12.46 5.81 -12.07
CA LYS A 189 -13.89 5.57 -12.02
C LYS A 189 -14.33 4.94 -13.33
N TYR A 190 -14.85 3.72 -13.26
CA TYR A 190 -15.47 3.08 -14.42
C TYR A 190 -16.89 3.62 -14.59
N GLU A 191 -17.15 4.30 -15.70
CA GLU A 191 -18.48 4.79 -16.09
C GLU A 191 -18.94 4.00 -17.33
N PRO A 192 -19.94 3.10 -17.21
CA PRO A 192 -20.44 2.35 -18.37
C PRO A 192 -21.13 3.30 -19.37
N GLY A 193 -20.55 3.51 -20.56
CA GLY A 193 -21.18 4.30 -21.63
C GLY A 193 -20.38 5.51 -22.13
N LYS A 194 -19.16 5.71 -21.64
CA LYS A 194 -18.11 6.44 -22.37
C LYS A 194 -17.28 5.46 -23.19
#